data_AF-A0A938NG16-F1
#
_entry.id   AF-A0A938NG16-F1
#
_cell.length_a   1.000
_cell.length_b   1.000
_cell.length_c   1.000
_cell.angle_alpha   90.00
_cell.angle_beta   90.00
_cell.angle_gamma   90.00
#
_symmetry.space_group_name_H-M   'P 1'
#
loop_
_entity.id
_entity.type
_entity.pdbx_description
1 polymer ?
#
loop_
_entity_poly.entity_id
_entity_poly.type
_entity_poly.pdbx_seq_one_letter_code
_entity_poly.pdbx_strand_id
1 'polypeptide(L)'
;MVKGLSDLRAWVVAGLVLANVTLPLAASASKASVAAAPVQPEHVVLVVLEGVGQDALKSGPMPALGRLVKEGAVTWSATGVNPPLRLPTMASLFTGLPVEKHGITWNTFDFIRGYPRPPTVFDYLDLSGGRDSAIFFMDEALYQLAKPEPYTDYQMCGPLKPECSAATIVGYIREYFRKASSGHGYGHAILSLPHLLVVHLPQPGRAGAAQGWHSPAYRESLRNVDQAIGSILGIYRELGLLGRTTVFVTAINNTGEAKGVQGGEAAGASLPRIPWIAWGAGIKPGYSIKQPVSIMDTGATVMRTLGLETHTEWESRAVEEIFSAPRPASVDPAMDRGGAVGIDGKVRP
;
A
#
# COMPACT_ATOMS: atom_id res chain seq x y z
N MET A 1 9.97 111.34 -18.76
CA MET A 1 9.29 110.71 -19.92
C MET A 1 8.44 109.57 -19.39
N VAL A 2 7.11 109.72 -19.48
CA VAL A 2 6.05 108.68 -19.60
C VAL A 2 5.88 107.62 -18.48
N LYS A 3 4.73 107.75 -17.76
CA LYS A 3 3.68 106.77 -17.34
C LYS A 3 4.09 105.28 -17.14
N GLY A 4 3.64 104.52 -16.14
CA GLY A 4 2.51 104.61 -15.20
C GLY A 4 1.89 103.20 -14.99
N LEU A 5 1.27 102.97 -13.82
CA LEU A 5 0.34 101.87 -13.44
C LEU A 5 0.95 100.44 -13.31
N SER A 6 0.56 99.55 -12.38
CA SER A 6 -0.52 99.49 -11.37
C SER A 6 -0.33 98.24 -10.48
N ASP A 7 -0.64 98.40 -9.19
CA ASP A 7 -1.31 97.48 -8.23
C ASP A 7 -1.32 95.95 -8.44
N LEU A 8 -1.09 95.17 -7.36
CA LEU A 8 -2.15 94.72 -6.42
C LEU A 8 -1.66 93.60 -5.45
N ARG A 9 -1.80 93.86 -4.15
CA ARG A 9 -2.14 92.99 -2.98
C ARG A 9 -1.62 91.52 -2.92
N ALA A 10 -0.90 91.21 -1.84
CA ALA A 10 -0.80 89.85 -1.28
C ALA A 10 -1.22 89.84 0.21
N TRP A 11 -2.13 88.94 0.55
CA TRP A 11 -2.77 88.75 1.85
C TRP A 11 -1.94 87.84 2.76
N VAL A 12 -1.94 88.15 4.06
CA VAL A 12 -1.44 87.28 5.15
C VAL A 12 -2.49 86.21 5.45
N VAL A 13 -2.10 84.93 5.48
CA VAL A 13 -2.93 83.83 6.01
C VAL A 13 -2.13 83.04 7.03
N ALA A 14 -2.71 82.92 8.22
CA ALA A 14 -2.19 82.22 9.39
C ALA A 14 -2.16 80.69 9.19
N GLY A 15 -1.10 80.05 9.66
CA GLY A 15 -0.90 78.61 9.58
C GLY A 15 -1.72 77.83 10.62
N LEU A 16 -2.42 76.79 10.14
CA LEU A 16 -3.05 75.76 10.95
C LEU A 16 -2.19 74.48 10.84
N VAL A 17 -1.59 74.03 11.95
CA VAL A 17 -0.84 72.77 12.00
C VAL A 17 -1.82 71.62 12.24
N LEU A 18 -2.05 70.79 11.23
CA LEU A 18 -2.78 69.52 11.34
C LEU A 18 -1.77 68.39 11.61
N ALA A 19 -1.87 67.79 12.79
CA ALA A 19 -1.14 66.58 13.15
C ALA A 19 -1.75 65.37 12.42
N ASN A 20 -1.01 64.80 11.46
CA ASN A 20 -1.38 63.53 10.83
C ASN A 20 -1.00 62.37 11.74
N VAL A 21 -2.00 61.75 12.38
CA VAL A 21 -1.86 60.44 13.02
C VAL A 21 -1.99 59.37 11.95
N THR A 22 -0.87 58.80 11.52
CA THR A 22 -0.86 57.60 10.67
C THR A 22 -1.00 56.36 11.56
N LEU A 23 -2.18 55.73 11.57
CA LEU A 23 -2.32 54.37 12.10
C LEU A 23 -1.71 53.37 11.11
N PRO A 24 -0.89 52.39 11.56
CA PRO A 24 -0.42 51.33 10.70
C PRO A 24 -1.56 50.33 10.48
N LEU A 25 -2.01 50.20 9.24
CA LEU A 25 -2.91 49.13 8.83
C LEU A 25 -2.11 47.83 8.81
N ALA A 26 -2.15 47.07 9.90
CA ALA A 26 -1.58 45.73 9.96
C ALA A 26 -2.40 44.80 9.05
N ALA A 27 -1.94 44.61 7.82
CA ALA A 27 -2.47 43.59 6.92
C ALA A 27 -2.15 42.21 7.51
N SER A 28 -3.13 41.61 8.19
CA SER A 28 -3.08 40.21 8.59
C SER A 28 -3.16 39.34 7.33
N ALA A 29 -2.01 39.01 6.77
CA ALA A 29 -1.91 37.99 5.74
C ALA A 29 -2.17 36.63 6.40
N SER A 30 -3.44 36.22 6.41
CA SER A 30 -3.81 34.84 6.72
C SER A 30 -3.11 33.95 5.69
N LYS A 31 -2.10 33.19 6.13
CA LYS A 31 -1.55 32.08 5.33
C LYS A 31 -2.68 31.08 5.14
N ALA A 32 -3.41 31.22 4.04
CA ALA A 32 -4.29 30.17 3.56
C ALA A 32 -3.40 28.93 3.34
N SER A 33 -3.55 27.94 4.22
CA SER A 33 -2.97 26.61 4.03
C SER A 33 -3.58 26.07 2.75
N VAL A 34 -2.83 26.10 1.64
CA VAL A 34 -3.19 25.39 0.43
C VAL A 34 -3.28 23.92 0.85
N ALA A 35 -4.50 23.38 0.94
CA ALA A 35 -4.69 21.96 1.17
C ALA A 35 -3.91 21.22 0.07
N ALA A 36 -2.95 20.39 0.47
CA ALA A 36 -2.17 19.61 -0.48
C ALA A 36 -3.14 18.81 -1.36
N ALA A 37 -2.96 18.88 -2.68
CA ALA A 37 -3.75 18.10 -3.61
C ALA A 37 -3.69 16.60 -3.23
N PRO A 38 -4.79 15.86 -3.37
CA PRO A 38 -4.80 14.45 -3.01
C PRO A 38 -3.77 13.68 -3.83
N VAL A 39 -2.78 13.10 -3.15
CA VAL A 39 -1.72 12.30 -3.77
C VAL A 39 -2.29 10.94 -4.12
N GLN A 40 -2.37 10.62 -5.42
CA GLN A 40 -2.57 9.25 -5.89
C GLN A 40 -1.23 8.50 -5.68
N PRO A 41 -1.19 7.44 -4.86
CA PRO A 41 0.04 6.69 -4.63
C PRO A 41 0.55 6.01 -5.91
N GLU A 42 1.87 6.02 -6.10
CA GLU A 42 2.53 5.33 -7.22
C GLU A 42 2.98 3.91 -6.85
N HIS A 43 3.23 3.67 -5.56
CA HIS A 43 3.70 2.40 -5.04
C HIS A 43 2.85 1.91 -3.88
N VAL A 44 2.74 0.59 -3.78
CA VAL A 44 2.12 -0.12 -2.67
C VAL A 44 3.10 -1.15 -2.11
N VAL A 45 3.27 -1.16 -0.80
CA VAL A 45 3.95 -2.24 -0.07
C VAL A 45 2.90 -3.02 0.71
N LEU A 46 2.72 -4.30 0.40
CA LEU A 46 1.85 -5.20 1.13
C LEU A 46 2.70 -6.18 1.95
N VAL A 47 2.72 -6.00 3.27
CA VAL A 47 3.36 -6.93 4.20
C VAL A 47 2.31 -7.86 4.78
N VAL A 48 2.51 -9.17 4.57
CA VAL A 48 1.62 -10.21 5.07
C VAL A 48 2.34 -11.05 6.13
N LEU A 49 1.81 -11.04 7.35
CA LEU A 49 2.39 -11.69 8.51
C LEU A 49 1.67 -13.01 8.85
N GLU A 50 2.32 -13.86 9.64
CA GLU A 50 1.66 -14.97 10.35
C GLU A 50 1.89 -14.83 11.86
N GLY A 51 0.89 -15.17 12.64
CA GLY A 51 0.98 -15.23 14.10
C GLY A 51 1.10 -13.86 14.74
N VAL A 52 0.58 -12.81 14.10
CA VAL A 52 0.66 -11.43 14.59
C VAL A 52 -0.75 -10.87 14.73
N GLY A 53 -1.11 -10.46 15.94
CA GLY A 53 -2.30 -9.66 16.22
C GLY A 53 -2.03 -8.63 17.30
N GLN A 54 -3.09 -8.09 17.90
CA GLN A 54 -2.97 -6.94 18.81
C GLN A 54 -2.05 -7.21 20.01
N ASP A 55 -2.06 -8.44 20.55
CA ASP A 55 -1.23 -8.81 21.68
C ASP A 55 0.25 -9.00 21.34
N ALA A 56 0.60 -9.15 20.05
CA ALA A 56 1.99 -9.18 19.62
C ALA A 56 2.71 -7.85 19.93
N LEU A 57 2.01 -6.71 19.80
CA LEU A 57 2.55 -5.40 20.16
C LEU A 57 2.85 -5.24 21.66
N LYS A 58 2.20 -6.03 22.52
CA LYS A 58 2.48 -6.07 23.96
C LYS A 58 3.61 -7.04 24.30
N SER A 59 3.85 -8.02 23.44
CA SER A 59 4.72 -9.18 23.70
C SER A 59 6.19 -8.94 23.37
N GLY A 60 6.49 -7.94 22.52
CA GLY A 60 7.86 -7.54 22.18
C GLY A 60 7.91 -6.15 21.54
N PRO A 61 9.09 -5.51 21.49
CA PRO A 61 9.23 -4.21 20.85
C PRO A 61 9.07 -4.36 19.34
N MET A 62 7.98 -3.79 18.81
CA MET A 62 7.70 -3.69 17.37
C MET A 62 7.56 -2.21 16.97
N PRO A 63 8.64 -1.40 17.05
CA PRO A 63 8.57 0.04 16.79
C PRO A 63 8.12 0.40 15.36
N ALA A 64 8.51 -0.36 14.33
CA ALA A 64 8.10 -0.07 12.97
C ALA A 64 6.59 -0.29 12.80
N LEU A 65 6.08 -1.46 13.18
CA LEU A 65 4.66 -1.78 13.13
C LEU A 65 3.84 -0.87 14.06
N GLY A 66 4.33 -0.62 15.27
CA GLY A 66 3.68 0.26 16.24
C GLY A 66 3.53 1.69 15.71
N ARG A 67 4.50 2.18 14.93
CA ARG A 67 4.39 3.46 14.23
C ARG A 67 3.30 3.43 13.16
N LEU A 68 3.26 2.41 12.30
CA LEU A 68 2.22 2.26 11.27
C LEU A 68 0.82 2.20 11.89
N VAL A 69 0.68 1.52 13.03
CA VAL A 69 -0.58 1.45 13.78
C VAL A 69 -0.98 2.81 14.34
N LYS A 70 -0.03 3.55 14.93
CA LYS A 70 -0.31 4.86 15.55
C LYS A 70 -0.67 5.92 14.52
N GLU A 71 0.04 5.92 13.40
CA GLU A 71 -0.05 6.97 12.38
C GLU A 71 -1.02 6.62 11.25
N GLY A 72 -1.42 5.36 11.09
CA GLY A 72 -2.24 4.89 9.96
C GLY A 72 -3.72 4.70 10.27
N ALA A 73 -4.42 4.06 9.33
CA ALA A 73 -5.78 3.56 9.48
C ALA A 73 -5.75 2.08 9.91
N VAL A 74 -6.47 1.72 10.98
CA VAL A 74 -6.34 0.39 11.61
C VAL A 74 -7.68 -0.21 12.02
N THR A 75 -7.80 -1.52 11.80
CA THR A 75 -8.70 -2.42 12.55
C THR A 75 -7.94 -3.65 13.04
N TRP A 76 -8.31 -4.15 14.22
CA TRP A 76 -7.80 -5.40 14.80
C TRP A 76 -8.77 -6.57 14.64
N SER A 77 -9.89 -6.32 13.96
CA SER A 77 -11.01 -7.26 13.84
C SER A 77 -11.35 -7.58 12.39
N ALA A 78 -10.43 -7.39 11.45
CA ALA A 78 -10.62 -7.90 10.10
C ALA A 78 -10.77 -9.43 10.15
N THR A 79 -11.61 -10.00 9.30
CA THR A 79 -11.85 -11.45 9.24
C THR A 79 -10.97 -12.10 8.20
N GLY A 80 -10.36 -13.24 8.54
CA GLY A 80 -9.80 -14.14 7.54
C GLY A 80 -10.89 -14.99 6.87
N VAL A 81 -10.51 -16.16 6.36
CA VAL A 81 -11.40 -17.09 5.67
C VAL A 81 -11.47 -18.44 6.35
N ASN A 82 -12.39 -19.30 5.89
CA ASN A 82 -12.52 -20.68 6.34
C ASN A 82 -12.26 -21.63 5.17
N PRO A 83 -11.36 -22.64 5.30
CA PRO A 83 -10.53 -22.93 6.46
C PRO A 83 -9.41 -21.88 6.65
N PRO A 84 -9.00 -21.58 7.90
CA PRO A 84 -8.00 -20.56 8.22
C PRO A 84 -6.57 -21.08 8.00
N LEU A 85 -6.31 -21.57 6.79
CA LEU A 85 -5.02 -22.10 6.36
C LEU A 85 -4.26 -21.03 5.56
N ARG A 86 -2.93 -21.14 5.53
CA ARG A 86 -2.05 -20.16 4.85
C ARG A 86 -2.42 -20.00 3.38
N LEU A 87 -2.36 -21.09 2.61
CA LEU A 87 -2.51 -21.04 1.17
C LEU A 87 -3.93 -20.61 0.73
N PRO A 88 -5.02 -21.13 1.34
CA PRO A 88 -6.38 -20.64 1.06
C PRO A 88 -6.55 -19.16 1.41
N THR A 89 -6.07 -18.72 2.57
CA THR A 89 -6.19 -17.32 3.00
C THR A 89 -5.43 -16.36 2.08
N MET A 90 -4.21 -16.73 1.67
CA MET A 90 -3.43 -15.95 0.70
C MET A 90 -4.09 -15.92 -0.69
N ALA A 91 -4.72 -17.03 -1.11
CA ALA A 91 -5.48 -17.06 -2.36
C ALA A 91 -6.66 -16.09 -2.30
N SER A 92 -7.43 -16.08 -1.21
CA SER A 92 -8.52 -15.13 -1.01
C SER A 92 -8.05 -13.68 -0.99
N LEU A 93 -6.88 -13.40 -0.41
CA LEU A 93 -6.26 -12.08 -0.42
C LEU A 93 -5.95 -11.58 -1.84
N PHE A 94 -5.40 -12.45 -2.70
CA PHE A 94 -5.00 -12.06 -4.05
C PHE A 94 -6.12 -12.12 -5.07
N THR A 95 -7.14 -12.95 -4.85
CA THR A 95 -8.25 -13.14 -5.80
C THR A 95 -9.53 -12.41 -5.38
N GLY A 96 -9.58 -11.80 -4.19
CA GLY A 96 -10.80 -11.16 -3.69
C GLY A 96 -12.01 -12.09 -3.61
N LEU A 97 -11.78 -13.41 -3.62
CA LEU A 97 -12.80 -14.45 -3.66
C LEU A 97 -12.76 -15.30 -2.38
N PRO A 98 -13.89 -15.87 -1.96
CA PRO A 98 -13.89 -16.81 -0.86
C PRO A 98 -13.38 -18.18 -1.31
N VAL A 99 -13.06 -19.05 -0.34
CA VAL A 99 -12.39 -20.35 -0.57
C VAL A 99 -13.17 -21.24 -1.53
N GLU A 100 -14.49 -21.28 -1.37
CA GLU A 100 -15.41 -22.06 -2.19
C GLU A 100 -15.40 -21.66 -3.68
N LYS A 101 -15.01 -20.42 -4.00
CA LYS A 101 -14.98 -19.93 -5.40
C LYS A 101 -13.61 -20.05 -6.05
N HIS A 102 -12.53 -19.72 -5.33
CA HIS A 102 -11.20 -19.92 -5.89
C HIS A 102 -10.72 -21.39 -5.79
N GLY A 103 -11.38 -22.21 -4.97
CA GLY A 103 -11.21 -23.67 -4.93
C GLY A 103 -9.91 -24.15 -4.29
N ILE A 104 -9.14 -23.26 -3.66
CA ILE A 104 -7.88 -23.61 -2.99
C ILE A 104 -8.18 -23.97 -1.55
N THR A 105 -8.29 -25.28 -1.28
CA THR A 105 -8.70 -25.85 0.02
C THR A 105 -7.60 -26.63 0.74
N TRP A 106 -6.38 -26.63 0.19
CA TRP A 106 -5.21 -27.34 0.74
C TRP A 106 -4.12 -26.34 1.17
N ASN A 107 -3.11 -26.79 1.92
CA ASN A 107 -2.11 -25.90 2.53
C ASN A 107 -0.63 -26.25 2.23
N THR A 108 -0.40 -27.09 1.24
CA THR A 108 0.93 -27.51 0.78
C THR A 108 1.10 -27.17 -0.69
N PHE A 109 2.34 -27.09 -1.17
CA PHE A 109 2.57 -27.04 -2.61
C PHE A 109 2.08 -28.35 -3.26
N ASP A 110 1.35 -28.25 -4.38
CA ASP A 110 0.88 -29.41 -5.14
C ASP A 110 0.99 -29.12 -6.64
N PHE A 111 2.06 -29.65 -7.24
CA PHE A 111 2.40 -29.40 -8.64
C PHE A 111 1.26 -29.76 -9.61
N ILE A 112 0.50 -30.84 -9.34
CA ILE A 112 -0.54 -31.34 -10.25
C ILE A 112 -1.72 -30.35 -10.34
N ARG A 113 -1.96 -29.57 -9.27
CA ARG A 113 -3.08 -28.63 -9.20
C ARG A 113 -2.85 -27.35 -10.01
N GLY A 114 -1.61 -27.02 -10.34
CA GLY A 114 -1.27 -25.81 -11.09
C GLY A 114 -1.73 -24.50 -10.42
N TYR A 115 -1.68 -23.40 -11.15
CA TYR A 115 -2.05 -22.07 -10.64
C TYR A 115 -3.58 -21.92 -10.48
N PRO A 116 -4.05 -21.00 -9.60
CA PRO A 116 -5.47 -20.66 -9.51
C PRO A 116 -6.02 -20.25 -10.88
N ARG A 117 -7.27 -20.65 -11.14
CA ARG A 117 -8.00 -20.24 -12.36
C ARG A 117 -8.54 -18.80 -12.28
N PRO A 118 -9.09 -18.32 -11.15
CA PRO A 118 -9.54 -16.94 -11.06
C PRO A 118 -8.36 -15.96 -11.14
N PRO A 119 -8.54 -14.78 -11.76
CA PRO A 119 -7.52 -13.76 -11.82
C PRO A 119 -7.18 -13.23 -10.43
N THR A 120 -5.89 -13.05 -10.23
CA THR A 120 -5.28 -12.45 -9.05
C THR A 120 -5.06 -10.95 -9.27
N VAL A 121 -4.64 -10.26 -8.21
CA VAL A 121 -4.25 -8.85 -8.27
C VAL A 121 -3.15 -8.62 -9.32
N PHE A 122 -2.28 -9.62 -9.52
CA PHE A 122 -1.18 -9.55 -10.48
C PHE A 122 -1.69 -9.58 -11.93
N ASP A 123 -2.69 -10.41 -12.23
CA ASP A 123 -3.33 -10.45 -13.56
C ASP A 123 -3.98 -9.10 -13.89
N TYR A 124 -4.64 -8.46 -12.91
CA TYR A 124 -5.24 -7.14 -13.15
C TYR A 124 -4.23 -6.00 -13.24
N LEU A 125 -3.12 -6.08 -12.52
CA LEU A 125 -2.03 -5.10 -12.64
C LEU A 125 -1.38 -5.15 -14.03
N ASP A 126 -1.20 -6.35 -14.58
CA ASP A 126 -0.73 -6.55 -15.96
C ASP A 126 -1.73 -5.94 -16.96
N LEU A 127 -3.00 -6.32 -16.88
CA LEU A 127 -4.05 -5.84 -17.80
C LEU A 127 -4.30 -4.33 -17.72
N SER A 128 -4.05 -3.70 -16.56
CA SER A 128 -4.30 -2.27 -16.32
C SER A 128 -3.15 -1.35 -16.74
N GLY A 129 -2.46 -1.70 -17.83
CA GLY A 129 -1.35 -0.92 -18.38
C GLY A 129 0.04 -1.35 -17.92
N GLY A 130 0.22 -2.64 -17.56
CA GLY A 130 1.53 -3.23 -17.29
C GLY A 130 2.17 -2.74 -16.00
N ARG A 131 1.42 -2.67 -14.89
CA ARG A 131 1.96 -2.25 -13.59
C ARG A 131 2.84 -3.35 -13.02
N ASP A 132 4.14 -3.08 -12.93
CA ASP A 132 5.10 -4.03 -12.34
C ASP A 132 4.79 -4.40 -10.89
N SER A 133 4.95 -5.68 -10.57
CA SER A 133 4.84 -6.21 -9.23
C SER A 133 6.03 -7.11 -8.88
N ALA A 134 6.38 -7.11 -7.60
CA ALA A 134 7.45 -7.94 -7.07
C ALA A 134 6.96 -8.69 -5.83
N ILE A 135 7.15 -10.01 -5.82
CA ILE A 135 6.67 -10.92 -4.78
C ILE A 135 7.86 -11.53 -4.05
N PHE A 136 7.87 -11.44 -2.73
CA PHE A 136 8.86 -12.07 -1.86
C PHE A 136 8.16 -12.96 -0.85
N PHE A 137 8.10 -14.25 -1.14
CA PHE A 137 7.43 -15.22 -0.28
C PHE A 137 8.40 -16.03 0.53
N MET A 138 8.13 -16.07 1.84
CA MET A 138 8.93 -16.87 2.75
C MET A 138 8.47 -18.34 2.92
N ASP A 139 7.67 -18.87 2.00
CA ASP A 139 7.09 -20.21 2.10
C ASP A 139 6.80 -20.78 0.71
N GLU A 140 7.39 -21.93 0.38
CA GLU A 140 7.29 -22.52 -0.96
C GLU A 140 5.87 -23.00 -1.31
N ALA A 141 4.98 -23.23 -0.34
CA ALA A 141 3.57 -23.51 -0.64
C ALA A 141 2.91 -22.38 -1.44
N LEU A 142 3.36 -21.13 -1.23
CA LEU A 142 2.85 -19.95 -1.93
C LEU A 142 3.32 -19.84 -3.37
N TYR A 143 4.24 -20.70 -3.83
CA TYR A 143 4.59 -20.79 -5.25
C TYR A 143 3.35 -21.04 -6.12
N GLN A 144 2.35 -21.75 -5.58
CA GLN A 144 1.07 -21.98 -6.25
C GLN A 144 0.31 -20.68 -6.60
N LEU A 145 0.63 -19.56 -5.94
CA LEU A 145 0.00 -18.25 -6.16
C LEU A 145 0.92 -17.28 -6.94
N ALA A 146 2.18 -17.64 -7.16
CA ALA A 146 3.13 -16.86 -7.95
C ALA A 146 3.13 -17.37 -9.41
N LYS A 147 1.99 -17.19 -10.09
CA LYS A 147 1.85 -17.48 -11.51
C LYS A 147 2.86 -16.62 -12.30
N PRO A 148 3.64 -17.20 -13.24
CA PRO A 148 4.53 -16.42 -14.08
C PRO A 148 3.72 -15.45 -14.95
N GLU A 149 3.90 -14.14 -14.71
CA GLU A 149 3.29 -13.07 -15.51
C GLU A 149 4.37 -12.14 -16.06
N PRO A 150 4.16 -11.46 -17.21
CA PRO A 150 5.18 -10.63 -17.85
C PRO A 150 5.79 -9.54 -16.95
N TYR A 151 4.97 -8.94 -16.06
CA TYR A 151 5.38 -7.85 -15.16
C TYR A 151 5.35 -8.26 -13.69
N THR A 152 5.47 -9.57 -13.39
CA THR A 152 5.51 -10.06 -12.00
C THR A 152 6.79 -10.84 -11.76
N ASP A 153 7.72 -10.21 -11.05
CA ASP A 153 8.89 -10.88 -10.53
C ASP A 153 8.57 -11.55 -9.20
N TYR A 154 9.05 -12.77 -8.98
CA TYR A 154 8.88 -13.45 -7.70
C TYR A 154 10.17 -14.09 -7.19
N GLN A 155 10.34 -14.05 -5.87
CA GLN A 155 11.46 -14.66 -5.15
C GLN A 155 10.93 -15.49 -3.99
N MET A 156 11.43 -16.72 -3.89
CA MET A 156 11.04 -17.70 -2.87
C MET A 156 12.20 -17.99 -1.94
N CYS A 157 11.92 -17.94 -0.64
CA CYS A 157 12.86 -18.20 0.43
C CYS A 157 12.09 -18.85 1.58
N GLY A 158 11.92 -20.17 1.59
CA GLY A 158 11.12 -20.82 2.64
C GLY A 158 11.87 -21.91 3.39
N PRO A 159 11.14 -22.80 4.07
CA PRO A 159 11.72 -23.90 4.84
C PRO A 159 12.71 -24.80 4.09
N LEU A 160 12.70 -24.82 2.75
CA LEU A 160 13.66 -25.60 1.97
C LEU A 160 15.04 -24.93 1.86
N LYS A 161 15.17 -23.66 2.29
CA LYS A 161 16.43 -22.91 2.35
C LYS A 161 16.77 -22.56 3.80
N PRO A 162 17.69 -23.28 4.46
CA PRO A 162 18.03 -23.07 5.88
C PRO A 162 18.47 -21.65 6.22
N GLU A 163 19.12 -20.96 5.28
CA GLU A 163 19.56 -19.57 5.38
C GLU A 163 18.41 -18.55 5.29
N CYS A 164 17.17 -19.01 5.06
CA CYS A 164 16.07 -18.10 4.89
C CYS A 164 15.61 -17.45 6.20
N SER A 165 15.59 -16.13 6.19
CA SER A 165 15.12 -15.28 7.28
C SER A 165 14.46 -14.01 6.74
N ALA A 166 13.76 -13.26 7.57
CA ALA A 166 13.26 -11.94 7.19
C ALA A 166 14.40 -11.00 6.72
N ALA A 167 15.59 -11.11 7.32
CA ALA A 167 16.76 -10.34 6.87
C ALA A 167 17.24 -10.76 5.48
N THR A 168 17.20 -12.06 5.16
CA THR A 168 17.54 -12.59 3.84
C THR A 168 16.60 -12.02 2.76
N ILE A 169 15.28 -12.01 3.04
CA ILE A 169 14.30 -11.39 2.15
C ILE A 169 14.55 -9.90 1.94
N VAL A 170 14.86 -9.15 3.00
CA VAL A 170 15.23 -7.73 2.89
C VAL A 170 16.46 -7.55 1.98
N GLY A 171 17.44 -8.44 2.08
CA GLY A 171 18.60 -8.49 1.19
C GLY A 171 18.19 -8.64 -0.27
N TYR A 172 17.32 -9.61 -0.58
CA TYR A 172 16.80 -9.81 -1.94
C TYR A 172 15.99 -8.62 -2.46
N ILE A 173 15.17 -7.99 -1.61
CA ILE A 173 14.44 -6.76 -1.97
C ILE A 173 15.42 -5.64 -2.29
N ARG A 174 16.47 -5.45 -1.48
CA ARG A 174 17.49 -4.42 -1.74
C ARG A 174 18.23 -4.67 -3.06
N GLU A 175 18.55 -5.92 -3.35
CA GLU A 175 19.18 -6.28 -4.63
C GLU A 175 18.24 -6.06 -5.82
N TYR A 176 16.97 -6.41 -5.69
CA TYR A 176 15.92 -6.13 -6.67
C TYR A 176 15.87 -4.64 -6.99
N PHE A 177 15.72 -3.80 -5.96
CA PHE A 177 15.62 -2.34 -6.12
C PHE A 177 16.89 -1.73 -6.71
N ARG A 178 18.07 -2.25 -6.34
CA ARG A 178 19.35 -1.85 -6.95
C ARG A 178 19.38 -2.19 -8.45
N LYS A 179 18.90 -3.37 -8.85
CA LYS A 179 18.82 -3.78 -10.27
C LYS A 179 17.82 -2.91 -11.04
N ALA A 180 16.60 -2.80 -10.53
CA ALA A 180 15.52 -1.96 -11.07
C ALA A 180 15.93 -0.50 -11.30
N SER A 181 16.73 0.07 -10.39
CA SER A 181 17.16 1.48 -10.48
C SER A 181 18.48 1.69 -11.23
N SER A 182 19.18 0.63 -11.64
CA SER A 182 20.53 0.74 -12.24
C SER A 182 20.54 1.24 -13.70
N GLY A 183 19.40 1.22 -14.38
CA GLY A 183 19.27 1.62 -15.79
C GLY A 183 19.98 0.70 -16.80
N HIS A 184 20.70 -0.34 -16.36
CA HIS A 184 21.41 -1.29 -17.21
C HIS A 184 21.28 -2.70 -16.64
N GLY A 185 20.61 -3.59 -17.38
CA GLY A 185 20.41 -4.98 -16.99
C GLY A 185 21.71 -5.78 -17.08
N TYR A 186 22.46 -5.90 -15.98
CA TYR A 186 23.42 -6.99 -15.86
C TYR A 186 22.67 -8.25 -15.41
N GLY A 187 22.48 -9.22 -16.32
CA GLY A 187 21.81 -10.50 -16.07
C GLY A 187 20.32 -10.53 -16.46
N HIS A 188 19.49 -11.28 -15.72
CA HIS A 188 18.02 -11.22 -15.84
C HIS A 188 17.56 -9.78 -15.55
N ALA A 189 17.02 -9.10 -16.55
CA ALA A 189 16.71 -7.68 -16.47
C ALA A 189 15.47 -7.42 -15.61
N ILE A 190 15.64 -6.64 -14.54
CA ILE A 190 14.54 -6.02 -13.78
C ILE A 190 14.46 -4.59 -14.30
N LEU A 191 13.40 -4.28 -15.04
CA LEU A 191 13.33 -3.08 -15.89
C LEU A 191 12.77 -1.86 -15.17
N SER A 192 12.15 -2.04 -14.00
CA SER A 192 11.46 -0.99 -13.28
C SER A 192 11.32 -1.31 -11.79
N LEU A 193 10.99 -0.29 -11.00
CA LEU A 193 10.60 -0.44 -9.61
C LEU A 193 9.14 -0.92 -9.54
N PRO A 194 8.77 -1.74 -8.55
CA PRO A 194 7.44 -2.33 -8.52
C PRO A 194 6.41 -1.30 -8.06
N HIS A 195 5.27 -1.27 -8.74
CA HIS A 195 4.07 -0.57 -8.28
C HIS A 195 3.44 -1.32 -7.09
N LEU A 196 3.55 -2.66 -7.06
CA LEU A 196 3.15 -3.48 -5.93
C LEU A 196 4.30 -4.37 -5.46
N LEU A 197 4.80 -4.15 -4.24
CA LEU A 197 5.72 -5.05 -3.55
C LEU A 197 4.92 -5.89 -2.52
N VAL A 198 4.94 -7.21 -2.65
CA VAL A 198 4.34 -8.13 -1.67
C VAL A 198 5.43 -8.85 -0.90
N VAL A 199 5.34 -8.83 0.43
CA VAL A 199 6.32 -9.47 1.33
C VAL A 199 5.61 -10.34 2.35
N HIS A 200 5.85 -11.65 2.33
CA HIS A 200 5.30 -12.59 3.29
C HIS A 200 6.34 -12.95 4.36
N LEU A 201 6.00 -12.76 5.64
CA LEU A 201 6.89 -12.95 6.78
C LEU A 201 6.24 -13.87 7.86
N PRO A 202 6.44 -15.21 7.77
CA PRO A 202 5.73 -16.20 8.57
C PRO A 202 6.42 -16.56 9.90
N GLN A 203 7.59 -15.98 10.17
CA GLN A 203 8.46 -16.42 11.27
C GLN A 203 7.77 -16.39 12.64
N PRO A 204 6.95 -15.37 13.01
CA PRO A 204 6.23 -15.37 14.28
C PRO A 204 5.20 -16.48 14.39
N GLY A 205 4.41 -16.74 13.35
CA GLY A 205 3.50 -17.89 13.29
C GLY A 205 4.22 -19.22 13.50
N ARG A 206 5.37 -19.43 12.83
CA ARG A 206 6.18 -20.64 12.98
C ARG A 206 6.75 -20.79 14.39
N ALA A 207 7.34 -19.73 14.94
CA ALA A 207 7.92 -19.75 16.29
C ALA A 207 6.83 -19.96 17.36
N GLY A 208 5.68 -19.29 17.21
CA GLY A 208 4.53 -19.43 18.09
C GLY A 208 3.93 -20.84 18.07
N ALA A 209 3.79 -21.45 16.89
CA ALA A 209 3.31 -22.82 16.76
C ALA A 209 4.29 -23.86 17.32
N ALA A 210 5.60 -23.71 17.06
CA ALA A 210 6.62 -24.69 17.44
C ALA A 210 7.05 -24.59 18.91
N GLN A 211 7.12 -23.36 19.45
CA GLN A 211 7.74 -23.09 20.76
C GLN A 211 6.82 -22.35 21.73
N GLY A 212 5.62 -21.95 21.28
CA GLY A 212 4.62 -21.25 22.08
C GLY A 212 4.66 -19.72 21.92
N TRP A 213 3.49 -19.11 22.02
CA TRP A 213 3.21 -17.68 21.77
C TRP A 213 3.76 -16.71 22.84
N HIS A 214 4.40 -17.23 23.87
CA HIS A 214 5.08 -16.43 24.90
C HIS A 214 6.57 -16.77 25.03
N SER A 215 7.09 -17.61 24.12
CA SER A 215 8.47 -18.06 24.14
C SER A 215 9.44 -16.94 23.78
N PRO A 216 10.72 -17.01 24.24
CA PRO A 216 11.78 -16.12 23.77
C PRO A 216 11.92 -16.13 22.24
N ALA A 217 11.78 -17.30 21.60
CA ALA A 217 11.85 -17.43 20.15
C ALA A 217 10.72 -16.70 19.43
N TYR A 218 9.48 -16.78 19.93
CA TYR A 218 8.38 -15.97 19.39
C TYR A 218 8.67 -14.47 19.53
N ARG A 219 9.11 -14.01 20.70
CA ARG A 219 9.48 -12.59 20.90
C ARG A 219 10.61 -12.13 19.98
N GLU A 220 11.59 -12.98 19.74
CA GLU A 220 12.69 -12.71 18.81
C GLU A 220 12.21 -12.64 17.35
N SER A 221 11.35 -13.57 16.95
CA SER A 221 10.76 -13.54 15.60
C SER A 221 9.92 -12.29 15.35
N LEU A 222 9.21 -11.76 16.36
CA LEU A 222 8.51 -10.47 16.27
C LEU A 222 9.49 -9.30 16.02
N ARG A 223 10.63 -9.29 16.72
CA ARG A 223 11.67 -8.27 16.50
C ARG A 223 12.26 -8.35 15.10
N ASN A 224 12.54 -9.57 14.61
CA ASN A 224 13.13 -9.78 13.29
C ASN A 224 12.19 -9.31 12.16
N VAL A 225 10.90 -9.61 12.28
CA VAL A 225 9.88 -9.13 11.33
C VAL A 225 9.70 -7.62 11.39
N ASP A 226 9.66 -7.03 12.59
CA ASP A 226 9.56 -5.57 12.74
C ASP A 226 10.78 -4.85 12.13
N GLN A 227 11.98 -5.36 12.38
CA GLN A 227 13.21 -4.87 11.75
C GLN A 227 13.15 -4.98 10.23
N ALA A 228 12.59 -6.06 9.68
CA ALA A 228 12.41 -6.21 8.24
C ALA A 228 11.44 -5.18 7.67
N ILE A 229 10.30 -4.95 8.32
CA ILE A 229 9.36 -3.86 7.96
C ILE A 229 10.10 -2.52 7.95
N GLY A 230 10.81 -2.19 9.03
CA GLY A 230 11.58 -0.94 9.13
C GLY A 230 12.64 -0.80 8.03
N SER A 231 13.31 -1.89 7.67
CA SER A 231 14.34 -1.91 6.62
C SER A 231 13.75 -1.74 5.22
N ILE A 232 12.60 -2.36 4.93
CA ILE A 232 11.86 -2.17 3.67
C ILE A 232 11.45 -0.70 3.53
N LEU A 233 10.86 -0.11 4.57
CA LEU A 233 10.53 1.32 4.57
C LEU A 233 11.78 2.21 4.45
N GLY A 234 12.93 1.75 4.96
CA GLY A 234 14.23 2.37 4.77
C GLY A 234 14.64 2.44 3.29
N ILE A 235 14.49 1.35 2.53
CA ILE A 235 14.78 1.31 1.09
C ILE A 235 13.93 2.36 0.33
N TYR A 236 12.62 2.40 0.61
CA TYR A 236 11.73 3.40 -0.01
C TYR A 236 12.08 4.83 0.39
N ARG A 237 12.59 5.06 1.61
CA ARG A 237 13.05 6.39 2.06
C ARG A 237 14.35 6.81 1.37
N GLU A 238 15.32 5.91 1.29
CA GLU A 238 16.62 6.13 0.64
C GLU A 238 16.45 6.52 -0.84
N LEU A 239 15.44 5.95 -1.51
CA LEU A 239 15.12 6.24 -2.92
C LEU A 239 14.12 7.39 -3.12
N GLY A 240 13.71 8.08 -2.06
CA GLY A 240 12.74 9.18 -2.14
C GLY A 240 11.32 8.77 -2.56
N LEU A 241 10.97 7.48 -2.44
CA LEU A 241 9.68 6.92 -2.85
C LEU A 241 8.62 7.01 -1.76
N LEU A 242 9.02 7.06 -0.48
CA LEU A 242 8.12 6.91 0.67
C LEU A 242 6.93 7.89 0.67
N GLY A 243 7.12 9.12 0.17
CA GLY A 243 6.06 10.14 0.10
C GLY A 243 4.94 9.84 -0.91
N ARG A 244 5.16 8.89 -1.81
CA ARG A 244 4.22 8.41 -2.84
C ARG A 244 3.92 6.92 -2.69
N THR A 245 4.15 6.36 -1.50
CA THR A 245 3.94 4.95 -1.18
C THR A 245 2.84 4.77 -0.14
N THR A 246 1.93 3.85 -0.39
CA THR A 246 1.01 3.30 0.62
C THR A 246 1.55 1.98 1.13
N VAL A 247 1.43 1.74 2.42
CA VAL A 247 1.85 0.50 3.08
C VAL A 247 0.63 -0.16 3.70
N PHE A 248 0.37 -1.39 3.31
CA PHE A 248 -0.59 -2.28 3.96
C PHE A 248 0.16 -3.32 4.79
N VAL A 249 -0.32 -3.55 6.02
CA VAL A 249 0.12 -4.66 6.85
C VAL A 249 -1.09 -5.45 7.32
N THR A 250 -1.08 -6.75 7.07
CA THR A 250 -2.11 -7.66 7.57
C THR A 250 -1.49 -8.98 8.02
N ALA A 251 -2.29 -9.89 8.57
CA ALA A 251 -1.87 -11.25 8.88
C ALA A 251 -2.89 -12.26 8.36
N ILE A 252 -2.44 -13.46 8.03
CA ILE A 252 -3.35 -14.55 7.58
C ILE A 252 -3.87 -15.42 8.73
N ASN A 253 -3.30 -15.27 9.92
CA ASN A 253 -3.76 -15.88 11.18
C ASN A 253 -3.24 -15.06 12.36
N ASN A 254 -3.83 -15.28 13.53
CA ASN A 254 -3.42 -14.64 14.78
C ASN A 254 -2.74 -15.64 15.75
N THR A 255 -2.26 -15.15 16.89
CA THR A 255 -1.71 -15.96 17.97
C THR A 255 -2.75 -16.98 18.46
N GLY A 256 -2.34 -18.23 18.59
CA GLY A 256 -3.19 -19.30 19.14
C GLY A 256 -3.97 -20.12 18.11
N GLU A 257 -4.07 -19.66 16.86
CA GLU A 257 -4.84 -20.35 15.80
C GLU A 257 -4.01 -21.37 15.00
N ALA A 258 -2.67 -21.32 15.09
CA ALA A 258 -1.78 -22.19 14.31
C ALA A 258 -1.66 -23.64 14.82
N LYS A 259 -2.64 -24.17 15.57
CA LYS A 259 -2.78 -25.63 15.65
C LYS A 259 -3.49 -26.08 14.39
N GLY A 260 -2.71 -26.48 13.39
CA GLY A 260 -3.21 -27.08 12.17
C GLY A 260 -4.19 -28.20 12.50
N VAL A 261 -5.48 -27.99 12.19
CA VAL A 261 -6.47 -29.05 12.22
C VAL A 261 -6.18 -29.93 11.02
N GLN A 262 -5.38 -30.98 11.23
CA GLN A 262 -5.39 -32.14 10.35
C GLN A 262 -6.76 -32.80 10.48
N GLY A 263 -7.59 -32.65 9.45
CA GLY A 263 -8.68 -33.57 9.15
C GLY A 263 -9.89 -33.55 10.09
N GLY A 264 -10.51 -32.39 10.31
CA GLY A 264 -11.82 -32.33 10.96
C GLY A 264 -12.58 -31.07 10.58
N GLU A 265 -13.79 -31.23 10.03
CA GLU A 265 -14.75 -30.15 9.81
C GLU A 265 -15.03 -29.44 11.14
N ALA A 266 -14.44 -28.25 11.34
CA ALA A 266 -14.87 -27.34 12.38
C ALA A 266 -16.12 -26.59 11.89
N ALA A 267 -17.23 -27.31 11.79
CA ALA A 267 -18.55 -26.70 11.64
C ALA A 267 -18.84 -25.88 12.92
N GLY A 268 -18.66 -24.56 12.84
CA GLY A 268 -18.98 -23.62 13.91
C GLY A 268 -17.84 -22.75 14.43
N ALA A 269 -16.63 -22.81 13.87
CA ALA A 269 -15.55 -21.88 14.27
C ALA A 269 -15.79 -20.49 13.69
N SER A 270 -15.82 -19.46 14.54
CA SER A 270 -15.80 -18.06 14.12
C SER A 270 -14.56 -17.79 13.26
N LEU A 271 -14.71 -17.01 12.18
CA LEU A 271 -13.59 -16.63 11.32
C LEU A 271 -12.46 -15.98 12.13
N PRO A 272 -11.19 -16.27 11.79
CA PRO A 272 -10.04 -15.74 12.52
C PRO A 272 -10.04 -14.21 12.46
N ARG A 273 -9.66 -13.57 13.57
CA ARG A 273 -9.57 -12.11 13.68
C ARG A 273 -8.12 -11.67 13.54
N ILE A 274 -7.86 -10.87 12.51
CA ILE A 274 -6.52 -10.48 12.07
C ILE A 274 -6.36 -8.95 12.06
N PRO A 275 -5.14 -8.43 12.22
CA PRO A 275 -4.85 -7.02 12.01
C PRO A 275 -5.02 -6.65 10.53
N TRP A 276 -5.51 -5.45 10.29
CA TRP A 276 -5.51 -4.82 8.98
C TRP A 276 -5.17 -3.34 9.15
N ILE A 277 -4.03 -2.96 8.60
CA ILE A 277 -3.38 -1.65 8.81
C ILE A 277 -3.05 -1.07 7.43
N ALA A 278 -3.36 0.22 7.25
CA ALA A 278 -2.96 1.00 6.09
C ALA A 278 -2.25 2.28 6.56
N TRP A 279 -1.15 2.67 5.93
CA TRP A 279 -0.37 3.86 6.28
C TRP A 279 0.30 4.47 5.04
N GLY A 280 0.62 5.76 5.08
CA GLY A 280 1.39 6.44 4.04
C GLY A 280 0.52 7.26 3.09
N ALA A 281 0.97 7.41 1.84
CA ALA A 281 0.34 8.28 0.86
C ALA A 281 -1.15 7.90 0.65
N GLY A 282 -2.01 8.92 0.57
CA GLY A 282 -3.44 8.73 0.33
C GLY A 282 -4.29 8.21 1.50
N ILE A 283 -3.68 7.80 2.61
CA ILE A 283 -4.39 7.22 3.78
C ILE A 283 -4.64 8.27 4.87
N LYS A 284 -5.80 8.19 5.54
CA LYS A 284 -6.15 9.03 6.69
C LYS A 284 -5.25 8.71 7.90
N PRO A 285 -4.59 9.72 8.50
CA PRO A 285 -3.71 9.47 9.64
C PRO A 285 -4.50 9.18 10.92
N GLY A 286 -4.05 8.22 11.71
CA GLY A 286 -4.60 7.90 13.03
C GLY A 286 -6.07 7.48 13.02
N TYR A 287 -6.53 6.85 11.95
CA TYR A 287 -7.94 6.51 11.75
C TYR A 287 -8.29 5.12 12.29
N SER A 288 -9.43 4.99 12.97
CA SER A 288 -9.95 3.69 13.39
C SER A 288 -11.04 3.25 12.43
N ILE A 289 -10.76 2.18 11.68
CA ILE A 289 -11.66 1.60 10.69
C ILE A 289 -12.92 1.08 11.40
N LYS A 290 -14.09 1.49 10.91
CA LYS A 290 -15.41 1.21 11.49
C LYS A 290 -16.19 0.19 10.70
N GLN A 291 -16.00 0.13 9.38
CA GLN A 291 -16.66 -0.89 8.58
C GLN A 291 -16.05 -2.28 8.82
N PRO A 292 -16.83 -3.35 8.62
CA PRO A 292 -16.26 -4.70 8.55
C PRO A 292 -15.24 -4.79 7.43
N VAL A 293 -14.13 -5.48 7.69
CA VAL A 293 -13.07 -5.74 6.71
C VAL A 293 -12.85 -7.25 6.64
N SER A 294 -12.86 -7.79 5.42
CA SER A 294 -12.38 -9.14 5.14
C SER A 294 -10.97 -9.07 4.56
N ILE A 295 -10.16 -10.11 4.76
CA ILE A 295 -8.85 -10.20 4.10
C ILE A 295 -8.98 -10.16 2.57
N MET A 296 -10.11 -10.62 2.02
CA MET A 296 -10.45 -10.56 0.60
C MET A 296 -10.45 -9.11 0.08
N ASP A 297 -10.80 -8.13 0.91
CA ASP A 297 -10.88 -6.72 0.55
C ASP A 297 -9.50 -6.09 0.28
N THR A 298 -8.42 -6.78 0.66
CA THR A 298 -7.04 -6.26 0.52
C THR A 298 -6.68 -6.04 -0.94
N GLY A 299 -6.89 -7.03 -1.82
CA GLY A 299 -6.59 -6.90 -3.24
C GLY A 299 -7.34 -5.72 -3.89
N ALA A 300 -8.64 -5.62 -3.64
CA ALA A 300 -9.45 -4.52 -4.18
C ALA A 300 -9.00 -3.15 -3.66
N THR A 301 -8.57 -3.10 -2.41
CA THR A 301 -8.05 -1.86 -1.82
C THR A 301 -6.69 -1.48 -2.41
N VAL A 302 -5.82 -2.44 -2.73
CA VAL A 302 -4.56 -2.20 -3.46
C VAL A 302 -4.84 -1.62 -4.85
N MET A 303 -5.77 -2.19 -5.61
CA MET A 303 -6.17 -1.66 -6.93
C MET A 303 -6.68 -0.22 -6.82
N ARG A 304 -7.57 0.03 -5.85
CA ARG A 304 -8.10 1.37 -5.56
C ARG A 304 -6.99 2.37 -5.21
N THR A 305 -5.97 1.94 -4.47
CA THR A 305 -4.79 2.75 -4.13
C THR A 305 -3.97 3.12 -5.36
N LEU A 306 -3.86 2.23 -6.34
CA LEU A 306 -3.15 2.48 -7.60
C LEU A 306 -4.02 3.20 -8.65
N GLY A 307 -5.25 3.58 -8.29
CA GLY A 307 -6.17 4.28 -9.19
C GLY A 307 -6.79 3.36 -10.25
N LEU A 308 -6.80 2.05 -9.99
CA LEU A 308 -7.30 1.03 -10.88
C LEU A 308 -8.67 0.52 -10.42
N GLU A 309 -9.48 0.10 -11.39
CA GLU A 309 -10.76 -0.54 -11.12
C GLU A 309 -10.59 -2.05 -10.96
N THR A 310 -11.38 -2.64 -10.07
CA THR A 310 -11.52 -4.09 -9.95
C THR A 310 -12.63 -4.56 -10.89
N HIS A 311 -12.39 -5.63 -11.65
CA HIS A 311 -13.40 -6.19 -12.54
C HIS A 311 -14.42 -7.06 -11.79
N THR A 312 -15.51 -7.43 -12.49
CA THR A 312 -16.70 -8.07 -11.93
C THR A 312 -16.49 -9.46 -11.32
N GLU A 313 -15.33 -10.09 -11.50
CA GLU A 313 -15.09 -11.44 -11.00
C GLU A 313 -14.81 -11.49 -9.49
N TRP A 314 -14.37 -10.39 -8.89
CA TRP A 314 -14.08 -10.32 -7.46
C TRP A 314 -15.31 -9.97 -6.63
N GLU A 315 -15.44 -10.59 -5.45
CA GLU A 315 -16.49 -10.24 -4.47
C GLU A 315 -16.02 -9.25 -3.41
N SER A 316 -14.71 -9.08 -3.29
CA SER A 316 -14.06 -8.10 -2.45
C SER A 316 -14.48 -6.66 -2.77
N ARG A 317 -14.47 -5.79 -1.77
CA ARG A 317 -14.71 -4.35 -1.95
C ARG A 317 -13.54 -3.56 -1.39
N ALA A 318 -13.15 -2.49 -2.08
CA ALA A 318 -12.12 -1.60 -1.55
C ALA A 318 -12.58 -1.00 -0.21
N VAL A 319 -11.67 -0.92 0.76
CA VAL A 319 -11.94 -0.34 2.08
C VAL A 319 -11.94 1.20 1.97
N GLU A 320 -12.98 1.78 1.36
CA GLU A 320 -12.99 3.20 0.93
C GLU A 320 -12.79 4.21 2.07
N GLU A 321 -13.25 3.91 3.29
CA GLU A 321 -13.19 4.88 4.40
C GLU A 321 -11.77 5.26 4.84
N ILE A 322 -10.74 4.49 4.47
CA ILE A 322 -9.34 4.79 4.82
C ILE A 322 -8.75 5.92 3.98
N PHE A 323 -9.29 6.19 2.78
CA PHE A 323 -8.70 7.14 1.85
C PHE A 323 -9.04 8.58 2.23
N SER A 324 -8.02 9.45 2.21
CA SER A 324 -8.18 10.88 2.47
C SER A 324 -8.93 11.61 1.35
N ALA A 325 -8.95 11.03 0.15
CA ALA A 325 -9.60 11.58 -1.03
C ALA A 325 -10.63 10.60 -1.59
N PRO A 326 -11.77 11.11 -2.11
CA PRO A 326 -12.73 10.27 -2.81
C PRO A 326 -12.08 9.63 -4.05
N ARG A 327 -12.72 8.58 -4.57
CA ARG A 327 -12.28 7.94 -5.81
C ARG A 327 -12.33 8.99 -6.94
N PRO A 328 -11.27 9.15 -7.74
CA PRO A 328 -11.37 9.96 -8.96
C PRO A 328 -12.53 9.43 -9.81
N ALA A 329 -13.34 10.33 -10.38
CA ALA A 329 -14.35 9.90 -11.34
C ALA A 329 -13.64 9.15 -12.48
N SER A 330 -14.16 7.98 -12.87
CA SER A 330 -13.61 7.22 -13.98
C SER A 330 -13.61 8.10 -15.23
N VAL A 331 -12.44 8.27 -15.84
CA VAL A 331 -12.35 8.93 -17.15
C VAL A 331 -12.84 7.91 -18.16
N ASP A 332 -14.00 8.18 -18.74
CA ASP A 332 -14.59 7.33 -19.76
C ASP A 332 -13.59 7.22 -20.94
N PRO A 333 -13.05 6.03 -21.26
CA PRO A 333 -12.05 5.86 -22.32
C PRO A 333 -12.59 6.20 -23.72
N ALA A 334 -13.90 6.48 -23.84
CA ALA A 334 -14.54 6.97 -25.05
C ALA A 334 -14.20 8.44 -25.38
N MET A 335 -13.70 9.23 -24.42
CA MET A 335 -13.48 10.67 -24.63
C MET A 335 -12.15 11.03 -25.32
N ASP A 336 -11.22 10.09 -25.46
CA ASP A 336 -9.89 10.33 -26.07
C ASP A 336 -9.81 9.96 -27.57
N ARG A 337 -10.95 9.60 -28.20
CA ARG A 337 -11.02 9.40 -29.66
C ARG A 337 -11.25 10.69 -30.46
N GLY A 338 -10.98 11.85 -29.86
CA GLY A 338 -11.12 13.17 -30.48
C GLY A 338 -9.82 13.71 -31.08
N GLY A 339 -9.09 12.91 -31.85
CA GLY A 339 -7.78 13.34 -32.37
C GLY A 339 -7.20 12.50 -33.52
N ALA A 340 -8.03 11.81 -34.31
CA ALA A 340 -7.54 11.20 -35.55
C ALA A 340 -7.46 12.27 -36.64
N VAL A 341 -6.26 12.78 -36.88
CA VAL A 341 -5.90 13.59 -38.05
C VAL A 341 -6.23 12.78 -39.31
N GLY A 342 -7.20 13.26 -40.10
CA GLY A 342 -7.55 12.67 -41.38
C GLY A 342 -6.38 12.77 -42.35
N ILE A 343 -5.84 11.63 -42.76
CA ILE A 343 -4.90 11.55 -43.87
C ILE A 343 -5.75 11.48 -45.14
N ASP A 344 -5.88 12.63 -45.81
CA ASP A 344 -6.57 12.79 -47.07
C ASP A 344 -5.74 12.15 -48.19
N GLY A 345 -6.10 10.91 -48.54
CA GLY A 345 -5.45 10.12 -49.58
C GLY A 345 -5.83 10.59 -50.98
N LYS A 346 -5.14 11.60 -51.50
CA LYS A 346 -5.16 11.94 -52.93
C LYS A 346 -4.26 10.99 -53.71
N VAL A 347 -4.86 9.96 -54.29
CA VAL A 347 -4.26 9.23 -55.42
C VAL A 347 -4.29 10.15 -56.65
N ARG A 348 -3.12 10.40 -57.24
CA ARG A 348 -2.97 11.02 -58.57
C ARG A 348 -2.46 9.96 -59.56
N PRO A 349 -2.83 10.09 -60.85
CA PRO A 349 -3.01 8.97 -61.79
C PRO A 349 -1.73 8.26 -62.21
#